data_AF-A0A2Z6RGP0-F1
#
_entry.id   AF-A0A2Z6RGP0-F1
#
_cell.length_a   1.000
_cell.length_b   1.000
_cell.length_c   1.000
_cell.angle_alpha   90.00
_cell.angle_beta   90.00
_cell.angle_gamma   90.00
#
_symmetry.space_group_name_H-M   'P 1'
#
loop_
_entity.id
_entity.type
_entity.pdbx_description
1 polymer ?
#
loop_
_entity_poly.entity_id
_entity_poly.type
_entity_poly.pdbx_seq_one_letter_code
_entity_poly.pdbx_strand_id
1 'polypeptide(L)'
;MFFEVEQMNSPFKNCIDLYYQHHVDPNTPIEDTVCTLAKLVKEGKVKYIGLSECSAETLRRVCKVHPIVAVLMEYSPWTLDIETNGIMKACCELGVIIVGYSPLGRGFLTGDNIVTIPVQKNQILEENIEAAKIHLTPGESSEIRQLLILLKLLVLDMMKNIYRD
;
A
#
# COMPACT_ATOMS: atom_id res chain seq x y z
N MET A 1 7.04 -10.28 10.95
CA MET A 1 6.10 -10.02 12.05
C MET A 1 4.71 -10.10 11.44
N PHE A 2 3.98 -11.17 11.76
CA PHE A 2 2.69 -11.52 11.17
C PHE A 2 1.62 -10.53 11.66
N PHE A 3 1.08 -9.69 10.79
CA PHE A 3 -0.22 -9.09 11.04
C PHE A 3 -1.30 -10.12 10.70
N GLU A 4 -2.30 -10.24 11.56
CA GLU A 4 -3.53 -11.05 11.42
C GLU A 4 -3.48 -12.54 11.81
N VAL A 5 -3.11 -12.83 13.06
CA VAL A 5 -3.63 -14.02 13.77
C VAL A 5 -4.79 -13.65 14.71
N GLU A 6 -4.93 -12.38 15.12
CA GLU A 6 -5.96 -11.99 16.10
C GLU A 6 -7.40 -12.03 15.57
N GLN A 7 -7.64 -11.88 14.26
CA GLN A 7 -9.00 -11.94 13.72
C GLN A 7 -9.63 -13.34 13.76
N MET A 8 -8.84 -14.43 13.86
CA MET A 8 -9.37 -15.80 13.93
C MET A 8 -10.09 -16.12 15.24
N ASN A 9 -9.91 -15.31 16.29
CA ASN A 9 -10.59 -15.48 17.58
C ASN A 9 -11.80 -14.54 17.75
N SER A 10 -12.24 -13.87 16.68
CA SER A 10 -13.42 -13.00 16.73
C SER A 10 -14.71 -13.83 16.87
N PRO A 11 -15.58 -13.55 17.87
CA PRO A 11 -16.85 -14.26 18.03
C PRO A 11 -17.87 -13.99 16.91
N PHE A 12 -17.55 -13.08 15.98
CA PHE A 12 -18.44 -12.65 14.91
C PHE A 12 -17.99 -13.05 13.50
N LYS A 13 -16.80 -13.65 13.33
CA LYS A 13 -16.27 -13.92 11.99
C LYS A 13 -15.41 -15.18 11.92
N ASN A 14 -15.99 -16.25 11.38
CA ASN A 14 -15.30 -17.54 11.19
C ASN A 14 -14.39 -17.59 9.95
N CYS A 15 -14.29 -16.49 9.19
CA CYS A 15 -13.52 -16.41 7.94
C CYS A 15 -12.95 -15.00 7.74
N ILE A 16 -11.67 -14.92 7.40
CA ILE A 16 -11.00 -13.67 7.01
C ILE A 16 -11.38 -13.38 5.55
N ASP A 17 -11.80 -12.16 5.22
CA ASP A 17 -12.16 -11.82 3.84
C ASP A 17 -10.91 -11.68 2.96
N LEU A 18 -9.90 -10.94 3.41
CA LEU A 18 -8.66 -10.72 2.66
C LEU A 18 -7.47 -10.87 3.61
N TYR A 19 -6.58 -11.82 3.31
CA TYR A 19 -5.36 -12.03 4.08
C TYR A 19 -4.16 -11.48 3.31
N TYR A 20 -3.42 -10.55 3.91
CA TYR A 20 -2.19 -10.02 3.34
C TYR A 20 -0.94 -10.74 3.85
N GLN A 21 -0.11 -11.19 2.93
CA GLN A 21 1.29 -11.46 3.24
C GLN A 21 2.03 -10.10 3.35
N HIS A 22 2.59 -9.78 4.53
CA HIS A 22 3.00 -8.41 4.88
C HIS A 22 4.31 -7.93 4.22
N HIS A 23 5.38 -8.72 4.28
CA HIS A 23 6.66 -8.45 3.62
C HIS A 23 7.27 -9.75 3.10
N VAL A 24 7.71 -9.73 1.84
CA VAL A 24 8.26 -10.92 1.19
C VAL A 24 9.49 -11.35 1.96
N ASP A 25 9.47 -12.56 2.52
CA ASP A 25 10.63 -13.11 3.21
C ASP A 25 11.69 -13.49 2.17
N PRO A 26 12.89 -12.90 2.20
CA PRO A 26 13.95 -13.23 1.25
C PRO A 26 14.45 -14.67 1.38
N ASN A 27 14.21 -15.33 2.51
CA ASN A 27 14.70 -16.69 2.77
C ASN A 27 13.68 -17.79 2.42
N THR A 28 12.43 -17.40 2.14
CA THR A 28 11.35 -18.35 1.83
C THR A 28 10.84 -18.06 0.42
N PRO A 29 10.84 -19.05 -0.50
CA PRO A 29 10.21 -18.89 -1.79
C PRO A 29 8.76 -18.41 -1.62
N ILE A 30 8.41 -17.31 -2.28
CA ILE A 30 7.10 -16.70 -2.13
C ILE A 30 5.97 -17.66 -2.57
N GLU A 31 6.26 -18.55 -3.51
CA GLU A 31 5.35 -19.57 -3.99
C GLU A 31 4.93 -20.55 -2.89
N ASP A 32 5.83 -20.89 -1.96
CA ASP A 32 5.52 -21.76 -0.82
C ASP A 32 4.55 -21.06 0.15
N THR A 33 4.76 -19.77 0.36
CA THR A 33 3.87 -18.92 1.16
C THR A 33 2.47 -18.87 0.52
N VAL A 34 2.39 -18.56 -0.77
CA VAL A 34 1.11 -18.46 -1.49
C VAL A 34 0.41 -19.81 -1.62
N CYS A 35 1.15 -20.91 -1.83
CA CYS A 35 0.61 -22.26 -1.77
C CYS A 35 -0.04 -22.56 -0.41
N THR A 36 0.58 -22.11 0.67
CA THR A 36 0.05 -22.31 2.03
C THR A 36 -1.21 -21.48 2.25
N LEU A 37 -1.22 -20.22 1.85
CA LEU A 37 -2.41 -19.37 1.91
C LEU A 37 -3.56 -19.91 1.05
N ALA A 38 -3.27 -20.46 -0.12
CA ALA A 38 -4.27 -21.10 -0.98
C ALA A 38 -4.95 -22.31 -0.32
N LYS A 39 -4.26 -23.04 0.57
CA LYS A 39 -4.88 -24.10 1.38
C LYS A 39 -5.90 -23.51 2.36
N LEU A 40 -5.58 -22.38 2.99
CA LEU A 40 -6.52 -21.69 3.88
C LEU A 40 -7.76 -21.19 3.14
N VAL A 41 -7.59 -20.77 1.88
CA VAL A 41 -8.72 -20.45 0.99
C VAL A 41 -9.58 -21.68 0.74
N LYS A 42 -8.96 -22.81 0.40
CA LYS A 42 -9.68 -24.08 0.18
C LYS A 42 -10.41 -24.57 1.44
N GLU A 43 -9.84 -24.34 2.62
CA GLU A 43 -10.44 -24.68 3.91
C GLU A 43 -11.56 -23.70 4.32
N GLY A 44 -11.81 -22.64 3.56
CA GLY A 44 -12.84 -21.63 3.85
C GLY A 44 -12.49 -20.71 5.01
N LYS A 45 -11.21 -20.66 5.43
CA LYS A 45 -10.72 -19.79 6.51
C LYS A 45 -10.37 -18.39 6.01
N VAL A 46 -10.04 -18.27 4.73
CA VAL A 46 -9.70 -17.03 4.03
C VAL A 46 -10.50 -16.98 2.72
N LYS A 47 -11.04 -15.83 2.30
CA LYS A 47 -11.69 -15.72 0.98
C LYS A 47 -10.71 -15.31 -0.11
N TYR A 48 -9.86 -14.34 0.18
CA TYR A 48 -8.96 -13.74 -0.80
C TYR A 48 -7.54 -13.56 -0.26
N ILE A 49 -6.57 -13.55 -1.17
CA ILE A 49 -5.15 -13.33 -0.85
C ILE A 49 -4.71 -11.99 -1.43
N GLY A 50 -4.00 -11.22 -0.60
CA GLY A 50 -3.27 -10.02 -1.02
C GLY A 50 -1.78 -10.14 -0.67
N LEU A 51 -0.95 -9.34 -1.35
CA LEU A 51 0.44 -9.16 -0.98
C LEU A 51 0.71 -7.71 -0.58
N SER A 52 1.72 -7.47 0.24
CA SER A 52 2.14 -6.14 0.63
C SER A 52 3.61 -5.96 0.25
N GLU A 53 3.94 -4.79 -0.33
CA GLU A 53 5.30 -4.40 -0.67
C GLU A 53 6.05 -5.44 -1.53
N CYS A 54 5.35 -6.07 -2.47
CA CYS A 54 5.94 -7.06 -3.38
C CYS A 54 6.42 -6.40 -4.69
N SER A 55 7.44 -6.98 -5.32
CA SER A 55 7.89 -6.53 -6.64
C SER A 55 6.93 -6.98 -7.76
N ALA A 56 7.01 -6.30 -8.90
CA ALA A 56 6.26 -6.66 -10.10
C ALA A 56 6.58 -8.08 -10.61
N GLU A 57 7.81 -8.56 -10.40
CA GLU A 57 8.22 -9.91 -10.76
C GLU A 57 7.59 -10.94 -9.81
N THR A 58 7.69 -10.68 -8.50
CA THR A 58 7.06 -11.51 -7.46
C THR A 58 5.58 -11.68 -7.73
N LEU A 59 4.87 -10.59 -8.01
CA LEU A 59 3.43 -10.64 -8.31
C LEU A 59 3.11 -11.54 -9.50
N ARG A 60 3.83 -11.38 -10.62
CA ARG A 60 3.63 -12.22 -11.82
C ARG A 60 3.91 -13.69 -11.56
N ARG A 61 4.87 -14.01 -10.70
CA ARG A 61 5.17 -15.40 -10.32
C ARG A 61 4.05 -16.01 -9.49
N VAL A 62 3.60 -15.32 -8.44
CA VAL A 62 2.60 -15.88 -7.51
C VAL A 62 1.21 -15.97 -8.12
N CYS A 63 0.83 -15.09 -9.05
CA CYS A 63 -0.46 -15.18 -9.73
C CYS A 63 -0.58 -16.46 -10.58
N LYS A 64 0.54 -17.12 -10.92
CA LYS A 64 0.54 -18.46 -11.55
C LYS A 64 0.22 -19.58 -10.56
N VAL A 65 0.41 -19.35 -9.26
CA VAL A 65 0.14 -20.30 -8.17
C VAL A 65 -1.29 -20.15 -7.67
N HIS A 66 -1.70 -18.93 -7.34
CA HIS A 66 -3.07 -18.61 -6.89
C HIS A 66 -3.42 -17.16 -7.24
N PRO A 67 -4.67 -16.84 -7.61
CA PRO A 67 -5.08 -15.46 -7.85
C PRO A 67 -4.83 -14.55 -6.64
N ILE A 68 -4.17 -13.43 -6.88
CA ILE A 68 -3.99 -12.36 -5.90
C ILE A 68 -4.99 -11.25 -6.24
N VAL A 69 -5.80 -10.80 -5.28
CA VAL A 69 -6.84 -9.80 -5.57
C VAL A 69 -6.36 -8.38 -5.37
N ALA A 70 -5.37 -8.17 -4.49
CA ALA A 70 -4.88 -6.85 -4.15
C ALA A 70 -3.39 -6.86 -3.78
N VAL A 71 -2.71 -5.76 -4.08
CA VAL A 71 -1.41 -5.43 -3.53
C VAL A 71 -1.47 -4.14 -2.71
N LEU A 72 -0.88 -4.16 -1.53
CA LEU A 72 -0.75 -3.00 -0.65
C LEU A 72 0.62 -2.36 -0.87
N MET A 73 0.66 -1.09 -1.27
CA MET A 73 1.90 -0.36 -1.56
C MET A 73 1.89 1.02 -0.92
N GLU A 74 3.05 1.54 -0.52
CA GLU A 74 3.14 2.95 -0.13
C GLU A 74 2.86 3.84 -1.34
N TYR A 75 1.88 4.74 -1.22
CA TYR A 75 1.58 5.68 -2.29
C TYR A 75 1.05 7.00 -1.74
N SER A 76 1.77 8.06 -2.02
CA SER A 76 1.43 9.42 -1.63
C SER A 76 2.05 10.42 -2.61
N PRO A 77 1.68 11.70 -2.55
CA PRO A 77 2.39 12.72 -3.33
C PRO A 77 3.92 12.78 -3.01
N TRP A 78 4.34 12.27 -1.85
CA TRP A 78 5.74 12.13 -1.48
C TRP A 78 6.39 10.84 -2.01
N THR A 79 5.64 9.73 -2.08
CA THR A 79 6.13 8.39 -2.43
C THR A 79 5.43 7.90 -3.71
N LEU A 80 6.12 8.01 -4.85
CA LEU A 80 5.59 7.74 -6.19
C LEU A 80 6.29 6.56 -6.89
N ASP A 81 7.12 5.80 -6.17
CA ASP A 81 7.96 4.73 -6.72
C ASP A 81 7.17 3.71 -7.52
N ILE A 82 5.92 3.44 -7.12
CA ILE A 82 5.03 2.50 -7.81
C ILE A 82 4.67 2.90 -9.26
N GLU A 83 4.79 4.19 -9.60
CA GLU A 83 4.57 4.69 -10.97
C GLU A 83 5.70 4.26 -11.92
N THR A 84 6.89 3.95 -11.39
CA THR A 84 8.09 3.67 -12.20
C THR A 84 8.68 2.28 -12.00
N ASN A 85 8.48 1.66 -10.83
CA ASN A 85 9.06 0.34 -10.50
C ASN A 85 8.35 -0.85 -11.19
N GLY A 86 7.30 -0.57 -11.99
CA GLY A 86 6.59 -1.56 -12.79
C GLY A 86 5.46 -2.30 -12.07
N ILE A 87 5.21 -2.06 -10.78
CA ILE A 87 4.11 -2.74 -10.05
C ILE A 87 2.74 -2.34 -10.57
N MET A 88 2.53 -1.05 -10.89
CA MET A 88 1.27 -0.57 -11.50
C MET A 88 0.95 -1.28 -12.80
N LYS A 89 1.96 -1.43 -13.66
CA LYS A 89 1.83 -2.15 -14.93
C LYS A 89 1.47 -3.61 -14.70
N ALA A 90 2.17 -4.30 -13.79
CA ALA A 90 1.88 -5.70 -13.46
C ALA A 90 0.45 -5.88 -12.91
N CYS A 91 -0.01 -4.97 -12.05
CA CYS A 91 -1.36 -5.02 -11.50
C CYS A 91 -2.43 -4.85 -12.59
N CYS A 92 -2.23 -3.91 -13.51
CA CYS A 92 -3.12 -3.72 -14.66
C CYS A 92 -3.15 -4.96 -15.56
N GLU A 93 -1.99 -5.54 -15.88
CA GLU A 93 -1.87 -6.77 -16.69
C GLU A 93 -2.59 -7.96 -16.06
N LEU A 94 -2.54 -8.09 -14.74
CA LEU A 94 -3.02 -9.26 -13.99
C LEU A 94 -4.44 -9.08 -13.42
N GLY A 95 -5.04 -7.89 -13.55
CA GLY A 95 -6.33 -7.57 -12.94
C GLY A 95 -6.29 -7.45 -11.41
N VAL A 96 -5.15 -7.05 -10.85
CA VAL A 96 -4.93 -6.92 -9.40
C VAL A 96 -5.18 -5.47 -8.97
N ILE A 97 -5.85 -5.29 -7.83
CA ILE A 97 -6.13 -3.96 -7.27
C ILE A 97 -4.91 -3.44 -6.51
N ILE A 98 -4.62 -2.15 -6.62
CA ILE A 98 -3.63 -1.49 -5.78
C ILE A 98 -4.35 -0.78 -4.64
N VAL A 99 -3.92 -1.07 -3.41
CA VAL A 99 -4.32 -0.36 -2.20
C VAL A 99 -3.15 0.50 -1.75
N GLY A 100 -3.32 1.81 -1.77
CA GLY A 100 -2.29 2.76 -1.30
C GLY A 100 -2.35 2.91 0.21
N TYR A 101 -1.25 2.65 0.92
CA TYR A 101 -1.12 3.03 2.33
C TYR A 101 -0.23 4.26 2.52
N SER A 102 -0.30 4.85 3.72
CA SER A 102 0.38 6.10 4.07
C SER A 102 0.11 7.24 3.07
N PRO A 103 -1.15 7.52 2.71
CA PRO A 103 -1.50 8.53 1.70
C PRO A 103 -1.04 9.95 2.06
N LEU A 104 -0.77 10.20 3.35
CA LEU A 104 -0.26 11.46 3.88
C LEU A 104 1.26 11.45 4.13
N GLY A 105 2.00 10.55 3.47
CA GLY A 105 3.46 10.48 3.56
C GLY A 105 3.95 10.21 4.99
N ARG A 106 3.26 9.34 5.74
CA ARG A 106 3.55 9.02 7.15
C ARG A 106 3.54 10.25 8.08
N GLY A 107 2.73 11.26 7.75
CA GLY A 107 2.61 12.50 8.50
C GLY A 107 3.50 13.62 7.99
N PHE A 108 4.28 13.38 6.92
CA PHE A 108 5.03 14.45 6.28
C PHE A 108 4.12 15.52 5.66
N LEU A 109 2.94 15.12 5.17
CA LEU A 109 2.03 16.01 4.46
C LEU A 109 0.97 16.69 5.36
N THR A 110 1.05 16.54 6.68
CA THR A 110 -0.05 16.92 7.56
C THR A 110 0.03 18.29 8.21
N GLY A 111 1.04 19.09 7.89
CA GLY A 111 1.27 20.38 8.56
C GLY A 111 1.40 20.22 10.09
N ASP A 112 1.53 21.33 10.81
CA ASP A 112 1.86 21.30 12.24
C ASP A 112 0.74 20.74 13.15
N ASN A 113 -0.45 20.44 12.61
CA ASN A 113 -1.66 20.20 13.42
C ASN A 113 -2.43 18.89 13.12
N ILE A 114 -1.95 18.00 12.24
CA ILE A 114 -2.68 16.75 11.91
C ILE A 114 -1.78 15.51 12.15
N VAL A 115 -2.32 14.53 12.87
CA VAL A 115 -1.69 13.22 13.18
C VAL A 115 -2.23 12.17 12.21
N THR A 116 -1.39 11.27 11.68
CA THR A 116 -1.79 10.31 10.64
C THR A 116 -1.81 8.84 11.04
N ILE A 117 -2.72 8.13 10.34
CA ILE A 117 -3.13 6.71 10.31
C ILE A 117 -3.92 6.19 11.54
N PRO A 118 -5.10 5.58 11.30
CA PRO A 118 -6.38 6.16 11.71
C PRO A 118 -6.49 6.23 13.25
N VAL A 119 -6.35 7.43 13.80
CA VAL A 119 -6.66 7.66 15.22
C VAL A 119 -8.17 7.68 15.39
N GLN A 120 -8.67 7.06 16.46
CA GLN A 120 -10.08 6.93 16.89
C GLN A 120 -10.75 8.28 17.22
N LYS A 121 -10.58 9.31 16.39
CA LYS A 121 -11.29 10.59 16.49
C LYS A 121 -12.23 10.69 15.30
N ASN A 122 -13.53 10.54 15.58
CA ASN A 122 -14.61 10.49 14.59
C ASN A 122 -14.53 11.63 13.54
N GLN A 123 -14.11 12.84 13.93
CA GLN A 123 -13.99 13.98 13.03
C GLN A 123 -12.97 13.76 11.89
N ILE A 124 -11.79 13.20 12.16
CA ILE A 124 -10.78 12.94 11.13
C ILE A 124 -11.27 11.86 10.14
N LEU A 125 -12.08 10.92 10.62
CA LEU A 125 -12.67 9.89 9.77
C LEU A 125 -13.69 10.49 8.80
N GLU A 126 -14.53 11.41 9.25
CA GLU A 126 -15.50 12.13 8.40
C GLU A 126 -14.80 12.95 7.31
N GLU A 127 -13.75 13.70 7.68
CA GLU A 127 -12.94 14.47 6.73
C GLU A 127 -12.28 13.58 5.67
N ASN A 128 -11.73 12.41 6.07
CA ASN A 128 -11.16 11.45 5.13
C ASN A 128 -12.21 10.84 4.17
N ILE A 129 -13.43 10.57 4.65
CA ILE A 129 -14.52 10.07 3.82
C ILE A 129 -14.96 11.15 2.81
N GLU A 130 -15.03 12.40 3.23
CA GLU A 130 -15.40 13.51 2.33
C GLU A 130 -14.33 13.73 1.26
N ALA A 131 -13.04 13.62 1.62
CA ALA A 131 -11.94 13.72 0.67
C ALA A 131 -12.03 12.68 -0.48
N ALA A 132 -12.61 11.49 -0.21
CA ALA A 132 -12.82 10.47 -1.24
C ALA A 132 -13.82 10.89 -2.35
N LYS A 133 -14.61 11.95 -2.12
CA LYS A 133 -15.54 12.52 -3.11
C LYS A 133 -14.89 13.59 -3.99
N ILE A 134 -13.72 14.09 -3.60
CA ILE A 134 -12.99 15.12 -4.34
C ILE A 134 -12.31 14.45 -5.54
N HIS A 135 -12.63 14.94 -6.73
CA HIS A 135 -11.99 14.52 -7.97
C HIS A 135 -11.15 15.67 -8.49
N LEU A 136 -9.83 15.55 -8.36
CA LEU A 136 -8.91 16.53 -8.91
C LEU A 136 -8.96 16.48 -10.44
N THR A 137 -8.98 17.65 -11.06
CA THR A 137 -8.75 17.77 -12.49
C THR A 137 -7.30 17.37 -12.84
N PRO A 138 -7.02 17.01 -14.10
CA PRO A 138 -5.65 16.77 -14.56
C PRO A 138 -4.72 17.98 -14.32
N GLY A 139 -5.25 19.21 -14.41
CA GLY A 139 -4.52 20.45 -14.15
C GLY A 139 -4.10 20.56 -12.68
N GLU A 140 -5.05 20.44 -11.74
CA GLU A 140 -4.75 20.47 -10.30
C GLU A 140 -3.78 19.36 -9.89
N SER A 141 -3.96 18.16 -10.44
CA SER A 141 -3.04 17.03 -10.19
C SER A 141 -1.63 17.32 -10.71
N SER A 142 -1.51 17.96 -11.87
CA SER A 142 -0.22 18.36 -12.45
C SER A 142 0.47 19.45 -11.62
N GLU A 143 -0.28 20.45 -11.16
CA GLU A 143 0.26 21.53 -10.32
C GLU A 143 0.80 21.00 -8.99
N ILE A 144 0.03 20.13 -8.31
CA ILE A 144 0.47 19.46 -7.07
C ILE A 144 1.78 18.71 -7.33
N ARG A 145 1.87 17.94 -8.42
CA ARG A 145 3.09 17.20 -8.78
C ARG A 145 4.29 18.14 -9.00
N GLN A 146 4.11 19.24 -9.71
CA GLN A 146 5.19 20.21 -9.95
C GLN A 146 5.71 20.81 -8.65
N LEU A 147 4.81 21.22 -7.74
CA LEU A 147 5.20 21.75 -6.43
C LEU A 147 6.00 20.73 -5.61
N LEU A 148 5.61 19.46 -5.65
CA LEU A 148 6.32 18.40 -4.93
C LEU A 148 7.69 18.09 -5.51
N ILE A 149 7.85 18.15 -6.84
CA ILE A 149 9.15 18.02 -7.50
C ILE A 149 10.08 19.16 -7.06
N LEU A 150 9.58 20.40 -7.06
CA LEU A 150 10.35 21.56 -6.59
C LEU A 150 10.77 21.39 -5.12
N LEU A 151 9.86 20.95 -4.26
CA LEU A 151 10.15 20.69 -2.85
C LEU A 151 11.24 19.61 -2.68
N LYS A 152 11.15 18.49 -3.41
CA LYS A 152 12.17 17.43 -3.37
C LYS A 152 13.55 17.92 -3.80
N LEU A 153 13.61 18.73 -4.86
CA LEU A 153 14.86 19.33 -5.33
C LEU A 153 15.45 20.28 -4.29
N LEU A 154 14.62 21.09 -3.64
CA LEU A 154 15.05 21.99 -2.56
C LEU A 154 15.64 21.21 -1.37
N VAL A 155 14.95 20.16 -0.92
CA VAL A 155 15.44 19.31 0.19
C VAL A 155 16.77 18.65 -0.18
N LEU A 156 16.91 18.13 -1.40
CA LEU A 156 18.17 17.55 -1.89
C LEU A 156 19.31 18.58 -1.91
N ASP A 157 19.04 19.82 -2.32
CA ASP A 157 20.03 20.89 -2.33
C ASP A 157 20.44 21.29 -0.91
N MET A 158 19.47 21.42 0.00
CA MET A 158 19.74 21.64 1.43
C MET A 158 20.62 20.55 2.02
N MET A 159 20.31 19.27 1.74
CA MET A 159 21.13 18.15 2.21
C MET A 159 22.56 18.23 1.65
N LYS A 160 22.74 18.49 0.35
CA LYS A 160 24.07 18.66 -0.24
C LYS A 160 24.88 19.79 0.40
N ASN A 161 24.21 20.88 0.80
CA ASN A 161 24.85 21.99 1.47
C ASN A 161 25.23 21.67 2.93
N ILE A 162 24.47 20.81 3.62
CA ILE A 162 24.79 20.36 4.99
C ILE A 162 25.98 19.40 5.02
N TYR A 163 26.11 18.51 4.02
CA TYR A 163 27.17 17.50 3.95
C TYR A 163 28.38 17.94 3.10
N ARG A 164 28.60 19.24 2.94
CA ARG A 164 29.72 19.81 2.15
C ARG A 164 30.99 20.10 2.97
N ASP A 165 30.96 19.80 4.27
CA ASP A 165 32.12 19.80 5.19
C ASP A 165 32.52 18.36 5.57
#